data_AF-A0A0N4ZMD8-F1
#
_entry.id   AF-A0A0N4ZMD8-F1
#
_cell.length_a   1.000
_cell.length_b   1.000
_cell.length_c   1.000
_cell.angle_alpha   90.00
_cell.angle_beta   90.00
_cell.angle_gamma   90.00
#
_symmetry.space_group_name_H-M   'P 1'
#
loop_
_entity.id
_entity.type
_entity.pdbx_description
1 polymer ?
#
loop_
_entity_poly.entity_id
_entity_poly.type
_entity_poly.pdbx_seq_one_letter_code
_entity_poly.pdbx_strand_id
1 'polypeptide(L)'
;MSSGFLFNVASPSQKNLGVIKYDDFKFKYSEIYGRNRRPIETVFVSVHELKDSLRPGDIIEFKYKLFNHWAIFLGISSDLYIIAHFRVVGPPPSIKHDVFIEVMDDSRKARINNICDHDSNKNIRSADEIRSLAMENVFNHKPYNLLCYNCKDFAKDMRYF
;
A
#
# COMPACT_ATOMS: atom_id res chain seq x y z
N MET A 1 31.39 -4.63 11.53
CA MET A 1 30.36 -5.44 12.21
C MET A 1 29.49 -4.50 13.05
N SER A 2 28.17 -4.75 13.06
CA SER A 2 27.12 -4.15 13.91
C SER A 2 26.91 -2.63 13.82
N SER A 3 25.84 -2.15 13.18
CA SER A 3 24.42 -2.12 13.61
C SER A 3 24.07 -0.78 14.26
N GLY A 4 23.30 0.03 13.56
CA GLY A 4 22.79 1.30 14.07
C GLY A 4 21.69 1.85 13.18
N PHE A 5 20.71 1.01 12.82
CA PHE A 5 19.46 1.53 12.28
C PHE A 5 18.62 2.05 13.45
N LEU A 6 18.87 3.31 13.80
CA LEU A 6 17.97 4.12 14.59
C LEU A 6 16.76 4.47 13.72
N PHE A 7 15.68 3.69 13.82
CA PHE A 7 14.35 4.19 13.52
C PHE A 7 13.58 4.23 14.83
N ASN A 8 13.88 5.28 15.60
CA ASN A 8 13.07 5.71 16.72
C ASN A 8 12.15 6.82 16.19
N VAL A 9 10.98 6.43 15.69
CA VAL A 9 9.83 7.34 15.59
C VAL A 9 8.66 6.55 16.16
N ALA A 10 8.21 6.97 17.34
CA ALA A 10 7.01 6.46 17.97
C ALA A 10 5.84 6.64 16.98
N SER A 11 5.39 5.54 16.37
CA SER A 11 4.15 5.54 15.59
C SER A 11 3.00 5.74 16.57
N PRO A 12 2.11 6.73 16.37
CA PRO A 12 0.89 6.85 17.15
C PRO A 12 0.14 5.51 17.14
N SER A 13 -0.44 5.12 18.27
CA SER A 13 -1.22 3.89 18.35
C SER A 13 -2.29 3.87 17.24
N GLN A 14 -2.24 2.89 16.33
CA GLN A 14 -3.17 2.70 15.21
C GLN A 14 -4.66 2.62 15.66
N LYS A 15 -4.91 2.46 16.97
CA LYS A 15 -6.23 2.44 17.61
C LYS A 15 -7.03 3.75 17.52
N ASN A 16 -6.47 4.83 16.99
CA ASN A 16 -7.15 6.12 16.80
C ASN A 16 -7.12 6.59 15.33
N LEU A 17 -7.09 5.68 14.36
CA LEU A 17 -7.41 6.03 12.97
C LEU A 17 -8.87 6.47 12.90
N GLY A 18 -9.11 7.78 13.10
CA GLY A 18 -10.40 8.40 12.79
C GLY A 18 -10.76 8.19 11.33
N VAL A 19 -12.01 8.49 10.96
CA VAL A 19 -12.47 8.36 9.57
C VAL A 19 -11.55 9.18 8.65
N ILE A 20 -10.73 8.49 7.85
CA ILE A 20 -9.91 9.13 6.82
C ILE A 20 -10.86 9.65 5.75
N LYS A 21 -10.86 10.98 5.53
CA LYS A 21 -11.59 11.61 4.44
C LYS A 21 -10.66 11.77 3.26
N TYR A 22 -10.98 11.12 2.14
CA TYR A 22 -10.20 11.21 0.91
C TYR A 22 -10.70 12.37 0.04
N ASP A 23 -9.77 13.02 -0.65
CA ASP A 23 -10.00 14.10 -1.61
C ASP A 23 -10.51 13.53 -2.95
N ASP A 24 -11.61 12.77 -2.92
CA ASP A 24 -12.09 12.02 -4.09
C ASP A 24 -12.50 12.90 -5.28
N PHE A 25 -12.75 14.19 -5.03
CA PHE A 25 -12.96 15.19 -6.09
C PHE A 25 -11.75 15.36 -7.03
N LYS A 26 -10.56 14.90 -6.64
CA LYS A 26 -9.35 14.88 -7.49
C LYS A 26 -9.36 13.73 -8.51
N PHE A 27 -10.29 12.79 -8.41
CA PHE A 27 -10.37 11.60 -9.26
C PHE A 27 -11.73 11.49 -9.95
N LYS A 28 -11.81 10.71 -11.02
CA LYS A 28 -13.09 10.40 -11.67
C LYS A 28 -13.89 9.45 -10.79
N TYR A 29 -15.21 9.57 -10.84
CA TYR A 29 -16.12 8.65 -10.14
C TYR A 29 -15.80 7.17 -10.45
N SER A 30 -15.52 6.84 -11.72
CA SER A 30 -15.16 5.49 -12.15
C SER A 30 -13.80 5.01 -11.65
N GLU A 31 -12.89 5.91 -11.26
CA GLU A 31 -11.60 5.56 -10.65
C GLU A 31 -11.75 5.20 -9.17
N ILE A 32 -12.81 5.68 -8.51
CA ILE A 32 -13.11 5.38 -7.10
C ILE A 32 -14.04 4.18 -6.95
N TYR A 33 -15.18 4.22 -7.62
CA TYR A 33 -16.27 3.24 -7.45
C TYR A 33 -16.32 2.19 -8.56
N GLY A 34 -15.55 2.36 -9.63
CA GLY A 34 -15.44 1.41 -10.72
C GLY A 34 -14.29 0.41 -10.55
N ARG A 35 -14.31 -0.65 -11.34
CA ARG A 35 -13.17 -1.59 -11.48
C ARG A 35 -12.11 -0.93 -12.35
N ASN A 36 -11.30 -0.06 -11.75
CA ASN A 36 -10.28 0.74 -12.42
C ASN A 36 -9.09 -0.11 -12.89
N ARG A 37 -9.32 -0.96 -13.91
CA ARG A 37 -8.31 -1.80 -14.53
C ARG A 37 -7.33 -0.93 -15.32
N ARG A 38 -6.07 -0.97 -14.93
CA ARG A 38 -4.96 -0.21 -15.49
C ARG A 38 -3.78 -1.16 -15.63
N PRO A 39 -3.62 -1.84 -16.78
CA PRO A 39 -2.52 -2.76 -17.06
C PRO A 39 -1.22 -1.99 -17.30
N ILE A 40 -0.67 -1.43 -16.22
CA ILE A 40 0.49 -0.55 -16.23
C ILE A 40 1.57 -1.06 -15.28
N GLU A 41 2.80 -1.01 -15.79
CA GLU A 41 4.04 -1.18 -15.03
C GLU A 41 4.99 -0.05 -15.46
N THR A 42 5.28 0.88 -14.55
CA THR A 42 6.15 2.02 -14.86
C THR A 42 7.61 1.72 -14.54
N VAL A 43 8.52 2.57 -15.03
CA VAL A 43 9.91 2.57 -14.54
C VAL A 43 9.99 3.13 -13.12
N PHE A 44 11.06 2.80 -12.40
CA PHE A 44 11.31 3.34 -11.06
C PHE A 44 11.74 4.81 -11.11
N VAL A 45 10.90 5.68 -10.56
CA VAL A 45 11.08 7.15 -10.51
C VAL A 45 11.00 7.66 -9.07
N SER A 46 11.24 8.95 -8.85
CA SER A 46 10.95 9.55 -7.55
C SER A 46 9.43 9.52 -7.27
N VAL A 47 9.03 9.48 -6.00
CA VAL A 47 7.60 9.53 -5.64
C VAL A 47 6.94 10.81 -6.15
N HIS A 48 7.68 11.92 -6.18
CA HIS A 48 7.19 13.19 -6.71
C HIS A 48 6.78 13.08 -8.19
N GLU A 49 7.59 12.45 -9.03
CA GLU A 49 7.29 12.21 -10.44
C GLU A 49 6.10 11.25 -10.65
N LEU A 50 5.79 10.41 -9.67
CA LEU A 50 4.71 9.43 -9.75
C LEU A 50 3.33 10.01 -9.42
N LYS A 51 3.29 11.11 -8.62
CA LYS A 51 2.07 11.67 -8.00
C LYS A 51 0.91 11.85 -8.98
N ASP A 52 1.16 12.47 -10.13
CA ASP A 52 0.12 12.77 -11.11
C ASP A 52 -0.44 11.52 -11.83
N SER A 53 0.34 10.44 -11.83
CA SER A 53 -0.01 9.17 -12.47
C SER A 53 -0.75 8.20 -11.55
N LEU A 54 -0.70 8.43 -10.24
CA LEU A 54 -1.33 7.56 -9.24
C LEU A 54 -2.85 7.63 -9.32
N ARG A 55 -3.50 6.47 -9.24
CA ARG A 55 -4.95 6.35 -9.04
C ARG A 55 -5.24 5.43 -7.88
N PRO A 56 -6.26 5.74 -7.06
CA PRO A 56 -6.67 4.88 -5.96
C PRO A 56 -6.83 3.43 -6.41
N GLY A 57 -6.27 2.52 -5.63
CA GLY A 57 -6.16 1.09 -5.91
C GLY A 57 -4.89 0.67 -6.65
N ASP A 58 -4.03 1.58 -7.14
CA ASP A 58 -2.76 1.20 -7.75
C ASP A 58 -1.85 0.47 -6.75
N ILE A 59 -1.20 -0.58 -7.23
CA ILE A 59 -0.11 -1.24 -6.49
C ILE A 59 1.17 -0.44 -6.73
N ILE A 60 1.82 -0.04 -5.64
CA ILE A 60 3.10 0.68 -5.66
C ILE A 60 4.21 -0.26 -5.21
N GLU A 61 5.27 -0.34 -6.01
CA GLU A 61 6.50 -1.05 -5.68
C GLU A 61 7.62 -0.06 -5.38
N PHE A 62 8.16 -0.13 -4.17
CA PHE A 62 9.29 0.68 -3.72
C PHE A 62 10.59 -0.08 -3.88
N LYS A 63 11.60 0.61 -4.41
CA LYS A 63 12.94 0.05 -4.62
C LYS A 63 13.73 0.03 -3.32
N TYR A 64 14.18 -1.15 -2.93
CA TYR A 64 15.02 -1.39 -1.75
C TYR A 64 16.27 -2.17 -2.17
N LYS A 65 17.30 -2.21 -1.31
CA LYS A 65 18.59 -2.82 -1.67
C LYS A 65 18.54 -4.34 -1.88
N LEU A 66 17.70 -5.05 -1.12
CA LEU A 66 17.70 -6.52 -1.08
C LEU A 66 16.37 -7.13 -1.54
N PHE A 67 15.24 -6.51 -1.18
CA PHE A 67 13.90 -6.95 -1.55
C PHE A 67 13.03 -5.72 -1.69
N ASN A 68 12.25 -5.61 -2.78
CA ASN A 68 11.35 -4.47 -2.94
C ASN A 68 10.17 -4.55 -1.97
N HIS A 69 9.67 -3.38 -1.58
CA HIS A 69 8.52 -3.26 -0.69
C HIS A 69 7.27 -2.90 -1.50
N TRP A 70 6.11 -3.36 -1.06
CA TRP A 70 4.87 -3.23 -1.82
C TRP A 70 3.79 -2.60 -0.95
N ALA A 71 3.00 -1.73 -1.58
CA ALA A 71 1.87 -1.05 -0.96
C ALA A 71 0.72 -0.91 -1.95
N ILE A 72 -0.46 -0.60 -1.44
CA ILE A 72 -1.62 -0.21 -2.24
C ILE A 72 -1.90 1.28 -1.99
N PHE A 73 -2.11 2.06 -3.06
CA PHE A 73 -2.47 3.47 -2.94
C PHE A 73 -3.95 3.61 -2.61
N LEU A 74 -4.27 4.26 -1.49
CA LEU A 74 -5.65 4.44 -1.04
C LEU A 74 -6.27 5.74 -1.58
N GLY A 75 -5.44 6.76 -1.82
CA GLY A 75 -5.87 8.05 -2.33
C GLY A 75 -5.14 9.20 -1.67
N ILE A 76 -5.68 10.40 -1.85
CA ILE A 76 -5.12 11.64 -1.29
C ILE A 76 -6.02 12.09 -0.14
N SER A 77 -5.45 12.55 0.96
CA SER A 77 -6.18 13.17 2.07
C SER A 77 -5.41 14.39 2.56
N SER A 78 -6.00 15.58 2.48
CA SER A 78 -5.33 16.83 2.87
C SER A 78 -3.95 17.00 2.21
N ASP A 79 -3.88 16.73 0.90
CA ASP A 79 -2.66 16.74 0.07
C ASP A 79 -1.58 15.69 0.43
N LEU A 80 -1.88 14.80 1.37
CA LEU A 80 -1.04 13.65 1.71
C LEU A 80 -1.45 12.42 0.90
N TYR A 81 -0.46 11.72 0.35
CA TYR A 81 -0.68 10.50 -0.42
C TYR A 81 -0.71 9.32 0.55
N ILE A 82 -1.85 8.66 0.66
CA ILE A 82 -2.09 7.63 1.67
C ILE A 82 -1.93 6.25 1.02
N ILE A 83 -1.15 5.39 1.67
CA ILE A 83 -0.94 4.00 1.26
C ILE A 83 -1.33 3.06 2.39
N ALA A 84 -1.71 1.84 2.03
CA ALA A 84 -1.74 0.71 2.96
C ALA A 84 -0.64 -0.29 2.60
N HIS A 85 0.10 -0.77 3.60
CA HIS A 85 1.09 -1.81 3.38
C HIS A 85 1.22 -2.76 4.57
N PHE A 86 1.85 -3.90 4.31
CA PHE A 86 2.20 -4.89 5.31
C PHE A 86 3.65 -4.69 5.75
N ARG A 87 3.91 -4.59 7.07
CA ARG A 87 5.28 -4.48 7.61
C ARG A 87 5.51 -5.47 8.74
N VAL A 88 6.75 -5.93 8.81
CA VAL A 88 7.28 -6.71 9.93
C VAL A 88 7.64 -5.77 11.09
N VAL A 89 7.14 -6.07 12.30
CA VAL A 89 7.27 -5.27 13.52
C VAL A 89 7.90 -6.10 14.63
N GLY A 90 8.80 -5.49 15.40
CA GLY A 90 9.41 -6.09 16.58
C GLY A 90 10.73 -6.83 16.29
N PRO A 91 11.63 -6.91 17.30
CA PRO A 91 12.88 -7.64 17.15
C PRO A 91 12.67 -9.16 17.21
N PRO A 92 13.56 -9.96 16.60
CA PRO A 92 13.62 -11.40 16.86
C PRO A 92 13.72 -11.70 18.37
N PRO A 93 13.07 -12.76 18.89
CA PRO A 93 12.24 -13.75 18.20
C PRO A 93 10.76 -13.33 18.04
N SER A 94 10.35 -12.22 18.64
CA SER A 94 8.96 -11.73 18.69
C SER A 94 8.59 -10.91 17.45
N ILE A 95 8.95 -11.43 16.28
CA ILE A 95 8.61 -10.83 15.00
C ILE A 95 7.09 -10.96 14.82
N LYS A 96 6.41 -9.82 14.68
CA LYS A 96 5.00 -9.72 14.33
C LYS A 96 4.87 -9.07 12.96
N HIS A 97 3.69 -9.17 12.38
CA HIS A 97 3.38 -8.47 11.14
C HIS A 97 2.08 -7.73 11.34
N ASP A 98 2.02 -6.54 10.78
CA ASP A 98 0.83 -5.72 10.86
C ASP A 98 0.62 -4.95 9.58
N VAL A 99 -0.62 -4.51 9.40
CA VAL A 99 -1.03 -3.65 8.30
C VAL A 99 -1.02 -2.21 8.78
N PHE A 100 -0.40 -1.34 7.98
CA PHE A 100 -0.25 0.06 8.28
C PHE A 100 -0.94 0.88 7.19
N ILE A 101 -1.72 1.86 7.61
CA ILE A 101 -2.20 2.94 6.74
C ILE A 101 -1.41 4.19 7.13
N GLU A 102 -0.59 4.70 6.22
CA GLU A 102 0.30 5.83 6.48
C GLU A 102 0.54 6.70 5.25
N VAL A 103 1.20 7.84 5.46
CA VAL A 103 1.63 8.71 4.38
C VAL A 103 2.75 8.03 3.60
N MET A 104 2.67 8.08 2.28
CA MET A 104 3.67 7.55 1.37
C MET A 104 5.01 8.25 1.57
N ASP A 105 6.04 7.47 1.91
CA ASP A 105 7.44 7.91 2.01
C ASP A 105 8.00 8.28 0.63
N ASP A 106 8.63 9.45 0.54
CA ASP A 106 9.23 9.99 -0.70
C ASP A 106 10.74 9.78 -0.80
N SER A 107 11.37 9.16 0.21
CA SER A 107 12.82 8.95 0.25
C SER A 107 13.35 7.90 -0.72
N ARG A 108 12.46 7.08 -1.31
CA ARG A 108 12.82 5.96 -2.19
C ARG A 108 12.20 6.10 -3.57
N LYS A 109 12.86 5.50 -4.56
CA LYS A 109 12.26 5.34 -5.88
C LYS A 109 11.10 4.36 -5.82
N ALA A 110 10.04 4.65 -6.56
CA ALA A 110 8.83 3.83 -6.64
C ALA A 110 8.38 3.68 -8.09
N ARG A 111 7.52 2.70 -8.34
CA ARG A 111 6.79 2.54 -9.60
C ARG A 111 5.37 2.06 -9.34
N ILE A 112 4.47 2.35 -10.27
CA ILE A 112 3.17 1.67 -10.30
C ILE A 112 3.40 0.31 -10.96
N ASN A 113 2.90 -0.75 -10.35
CA ASN A 113 3.01 -2.10 -10.87
C ASN A 113 1.71 -2.87 -10.58
N ASN A 114 0.72 -2.71 -11.45
CA ASN A 114 -0.54 -3.42 -11.37
C ASN A 114 -0.39 -4.84 -11.98
N ILE A 115 0.38 -5.68 -11.28
CA ILE A 115 0.98 -6.93 -11.78
C ILE A 115 0.00 -7.85 -12.55
N CYS A 116 -1.26 -7.94 -12.12
CA CYS A 116 -2.23 -8.87 -12.67
C CYS A 116 -3.32 -8.21 -13.52
N ASP A 117 -3.22 -6.91 -13.80
CA ASP A 117 -4.24 -6.19 -14.59
C ASP A 117 -4.27 -6.60 -16.06
N HIS A 118 -3.18 -7.17 -16.57
CA HIS A 118 -3.12 -7.75 -17.92
C HIS A 118 -3.97 -9.03 -18.04
N ASP A 119 -4.28 -9.71 -16.94
CA ASP A 119 -5.09 -10.94 -16.93
C ASP A 119 -6.58 -10.58 -16.84
N SER A 120 -7.30 -10.73 -17.96
CA SER A 120 -8.74 -10.46 -18.04
C SER A 120 -9.58 -11.36 -17.14
N ASN A 121 -9.04 -12.49 -16.66
CA ASN A 121 -9.76 -13.43 -15.80
C ASN A 121 -9.70 -13.03 -14.32
N LYS A 122 -8.82 -12.09 -13.94
CA LYS A 122 -8.73 -11.61 -12.55
C LYS A 122 -9.80 -10.58 -12.28
N ASN A 123 -10.58 -10.72 -11.21
CA ASN A 123 -11.43 -9.61 -10.78
C ASN A 123 -10.59 -8.58 -10.03
N ILE A 124 -10.99 -7.32 -10.16
CA ILE A 124 -10.32 -6.18 -9.54
C ILE A 124 -11.35 -5.47 -8.67
N ARG A 125 -10.96 -5.15 -7.44
CA ARG A 125 -11.77 -4.35 -6.52
C ARG A 125 -11.76 -2.88 -6.93
N SER A 126 -12.86 -2.20 -6.67
CA SER A 126 -12.91 -0.74 -6.69
C SER A 126 -12.02 -0.15 -5.59
N ALA A 127 -11.65 1.12 -5.71
CA ALA A 127 -10.86 1.77 -4.68
C ALA A 127 -11.61 1.88 -3.34
N ASP A 128 -12.93 2.05 -3.39
CA ASP A 128 -13.79 2.06 -2.21
C ASP A 128 -13.76 0.73 -1.44
N GLU A 129 -13.87 -0.40 -2.15
CA GLU A 129 -13.72 -1.75 -1.58
C GLU A 129 -12.31 -1.95 -1.00
N ILE A 130 -11.26 -1.49 -1.71
CA ILE A 130 -9.88 -1.56 -1.25
C ILE A 130 -9.70 -0.78 0.06
N ARG A 131 -10.27 0.42 0.18
CA ARG A 131 -10.19 1.23 1.41
C ARG A 131 -10.89 0.54 2.59
N SER A 132 -12.08 -0.01 2.35
CA SER A 132 -12.84 -0.77 3.35
C SER A 132 -12.04 -1.98 3.83
N LEU A 133 -11.48 -2.74 2.89
CA LEU A 133 -10.64 -3.90 3.18
C LEU A 133 -9.33 -3.52 3.90
N ALA A 134 -8.74 -2.36 3.58
CA ALA A 134 -7.52 -1.90 4.22
C ALA A 134 -7.78 -1.60 5.69
N MET A 135 -8.89 -0.91 5.97
CA MET A 135 -9.31 -0.58 7.32
C MET A 135 -9.64 -1.85 8.12
N GLU A 136 -10.37 -2.80 7.53
CA GLU A 136 -10.63 -4.10 8.16
C GLU A 136 -9.32 -4.83 8.49
N ASN A 137 -8.38 -4.85 7.56
CA ASN A 137 -7.08 -5.49 7.77
C ASN A 137 -6.24 -4.80 8.86
N VAL A 138 -6.36 -3.49 9.08
CA VAL A 138 -5.68 -2.82 10.22
C VAL A 138 -6.23 -3.33 11.56
N PHE A 139 -7.53 -3.61 11.66
CA PHE A 139 -8.14 -4.02 12.93
C PHE A 139 -8.13 -5.53 13.17
N ASN A 140 -8.27 -6.32 12.11
CA ASN A 140 -8.51 -7.75 12.18
C ASN A 140 -7.41 -8.59 11.50
N HIS A 141 -6.20 -8.04 11.33
CA HIS A 141 -5.14 -8.77 10.65
C HIS A 141 -4.87 -10.12 11.33
N LYS A 142 -5.09 -11.22 10.60
CA LYS A 142 -4.71 -12.55 11.07
C LYS A 142 -3.19 -12.69 10.97
N PRO A 143 -2.51 -13.25 11.98
CA PRO A 143 -1.07 -13.51 11.88
C PRO A 143 -0.80 -14.51 10.74
N TYR A 144 -0.10 -14.07 9.71
CA TYR A 144 0.35 -14.92 8.60
C TYR A 144 1.74 -15.51 8.86
N ASN A 145 2.04 -16.60 8.14
CA ASN A 145 3.38 -17.17 8.09
C ASN A 145 4.30 -16.33 7.17
N LEU A 146 5.30 -15.68 7.76
CA LEU A 146 6.31 -14.84 7.10
C LEU A 146 7.00 -15.46 5.89
N LEU A 147 7.21 -16.77 5.92
CA LEU A 147 7.94 -17.46 4.85
C LEU A 147 7.13 -17.52 3.56
N CYS A 148 5.80 -17.44 3.67
CA CYS A 148 4.88 -17.66 2.55
C CYS A 148 4.04 -16.43 2.18
N TYR A 149 3.90 -15.45 3.08
CA TYR A 149 3.08 -14.25 2.86
C TYR A 149 3.88 -12.97 3.10
N ASN A 150 4.19 -12.26 2.01
CA ASN A 150 4.99 -11.03 2.06
C ASN A 150 4.15 -9.81 1.62
N CYS A 151 4.77 -8.62 1.63
CA CYS A 151 4.11 -7.37 1.27
C CYS A 151 3.54 -7.36 -0.17
N LYS A 152 4.12 -8.12 -1.11
CA LYS A 152 3.59 -8.27 -2.48
C LYS A 152 2.29 -9.04 -2.48
N ASP A 153 2.21 -10.11 -1.69
CA ASP A 153 0.99 -10.93 -1.60
C ASP A 153 -0.13 -10.13 -0.96
N PHE A 154 0.16 -9.36 0.11
CA PHE A 154 -0.77 -8.39 0.66
C PHE A 154 -1.29 -7.40 -0.40
N ALA A 155 -0.40 -6.73 -1.13
CA ALA A 155 -0.82 -5.75 -2.14
C ALA A 155 -1.68 -6.39 -3.26
N LYS A 156 -1.39 -7.63 -3.64
CA LYS A 156 -2.20 -8.39 -4.59
C LYS A 156 -3.57 -8.74 -4.02
N ASP A 157 -3.64 -9.24 -2.79
CA ASP A 157 -4.90 -9.62 -2.15
C ASP A 157 -5.80 -8.42 -1.89
N MET A 158 -5.22 -7.23 -1.71
CA MET A 158 -5.96 -5.96 -1.67
C MET A 158 -6.63 -5.67 -3.01
N ARG A 159 -5.89 -5.75 -4.13
CA ARG A 159 -6.40 -5.35 -5.46
C ARG A 159 -7.27 -6.41 -6.14
N TYR A 160 -6.91 -7.69 -6.00
CA TYR A 160 -7.45 -8.80 -6.79
C TYR A 160 -8.24 -9.80 -5.94
N PHE A 161 -9.26 -10.42 -6.55
CA PHE A 161 -10.06 -11.50 -5.99
C PHE A 161 -10.55 -12.50 -7.04
#